data_AF-A0A5E4L318-F1
#
_entry.id   AF-A0A5E4L318-F1
#
_cell.length_a   1.000
_cell.length_b   1.000
_cell.length_c   1.000
_cell.angle_alpha   90.00
_cell.angle_beta   90.00
_cell.angle_gamma   90.00
#
_symmetry.space_group_name_H-M   'P 1'
#
loop_
_entity.id
_entity.type
_entity.pdbx_description
1 polymer ?
#
loop_
_entity_poly.entity_id
_entity_poly.type
_entity_poly.pdbx_seq_one_letter_code
_entity_poly.pdbx_strand_id
1 'polypeptide(L)' 'MRKIIVSEFLTLDGVMQAPGSPDEDRSGGFKHGGWMLCHTTMIFSPG' A
#
# COMPACT_ATOMS: atom_id res chain seq x y z
N MET A 1 16.82 14.93 -23.90
CA MET A 1 16.02 14.72 -22.65
C MET A 1 15.89 13.23 -22.40
N ARG A 2 16.04 12.78 -21.15
CA ARG A 2 15.94 11.37 -20.77
C ARG A 2 14.53 11.07 -20.26
N LYS A 3 13.98 9.88 -20.52
CA LYS A 3 12.64 9.47 -20.07
C LYS A 3 12.69 8.88 -18.66
N ILE A 4 11.68 9.20 -17.85
CA ILE A 4 11.37 8.53 -16.58
C ILE A 4 10.18 7.61 -16.84
N ILE A 5 10.26 6.36 -16.40
CA ILE A 5 9.20 5.37 -16.52
C ILE A 5 8.79 4.98 -15.09
N VAL A 6 7.49 5.00 -14.81
CA VAL A 6 6.90 4.70 -13.51
C VAL A 6 5.95 3.52 -13.67
N SER A 7 5.93 2.62 -12.68
CA SER A 7 4.91 1.59 -12.52
C SER A 7 4.23 1.83 -11.17
N GLU A 8 2.91 1.90 -11.16
CA GLU A 8 2.12 2.24 -9.97
C GLU A 8 0.97 1.26 -9.78
N PHE A 9 0.49 1.18 -8.54
CA PHE A 9 -0.72 0.47 -8.16
C PHE A 9 -1.74 1.50 -7.72
N LEU A 10 -2.86 1.59 -8.44
CA LEU A 10 -3.91 2.56 -8.22
C LEU A 10 -5.25 1.82 -8.14
N THR A 11 -6.10 2.23 -7.21
CA THR A 11 -7.48 1.71 -7.16
C THR A 11 -8.33 2.27 -8.30
N LEU A 12 -9.48 1.64 -8.56
CA LEU A 12 -10.40 2.09 -9.63
C LEU A 12 -10.93 3.52 -9.39
N ASP A 13 -11.05 3.92 -8.13
CA ASP A 13 -11.47 5.26 -7.69
C ASP A 13 -10.31 6.25 -7.52
N GLY A 14 -9.08 5.88 -7.92
CA GLY A 14 -7.95 6.81 -8.02
C GLY A 14 -7.17 7.02 -6.73
N VAL A 15 -7.20 6.06 -5.81
CA VAL A 15 -6.53 6.14 -4.51
C VAL A 15 -5.14 5.54 -4.60
N MET A 16 -4.15 6.30 -4.11
CA MET A 16 -2.77 5.86 -3.92
C MET A 16 -2.53 5.58 -2.44
N GLN A 17 -2.10 4.36 -2.11
CA GLN A 17 -1.70 3.97 -0.75
C GLN A 17 -0.33 3.30 -0.80
N ALA A 18 0.52 3.56 0.20
CA ALA A 18 1.71 2.75 0.34
C ALA A 18 1.31 1.35 0.86
N PRO A 19 2.21 0.37 0.71
CA PRO A 19 1.84 -1.04 0.82
C PRO A 19 1.76 -1.59 2.24
N GLY A 20 2.15 -0.80 3.24
CA GLY A 20 2.90 -1.30 4.38
C GLY A 20 2.08 -1.76 5.58
N SER A 21 1.09 -0.99 6.04
CA SER A 21 0.33 -1.28 7.27
C SER A 21 -1.17 -1.40 7.01
N PRO A 22 -1.92 -2.28 7.70
CA PRO A 22 -3.39 -2.32 7.59
C PRO A 22 -4.04 -1.01 8.02
N ASP A 23 -3.33 -0.25 8.85
CA ASP A 23 -3.75 1.03 9.42
C ASP A 23 -3.10 2.22 8.73
N GLU A 24 -2.39 1.98 7.62
CA GLU A 24 -1.80 3.03 6.82
C GLU A 24 -2.91 3.88 6.19
N ASP A 25 -2.83 5.19 6.43
CA ASP A 25 -3.75 6.20 5.92
C ASP A 25 -5.25 5.88 6.08
N ARG A 26 -5.71 5.85 7.33
CA ARG A 26 -7.15 5.76 7.66
C ARG A 26 -7.94 7.05 7.40
N SER A 27 -7.29 8.09 6.86
CA SER A 27 -7.99 9.32 6.50
C SER A 27 -8.89 9.08 5.26
N GLY A 28 -9.90 9.91 5.03
CA GLY A 28 -10.79 9.77 3.86
C GLY A 28 -11.77 8.58 3.88
N GLY A 29 -11.78 7.75 4.93
CA GLY A 29 -12.74 6.65 5.10
C GLY A 29 -12.34 5.31 4.46
N PHE A 30 -11.06 5.12 4.12
CA PHE A 30 -10.58 3.85 3.61
C PHE A 30 -10.68 2.74 4.65
N LYS A 31 -11.42 1.69 4.28
CA LYS A 31 -11.70 0.54 5.17
C LYS A 31 -10.58 -0.51 5.15
N HIS A 32 -9.71 -0.45 4.15
CA HIS A 32 -8.66 -1.43 3.89
C HIS A 32 -7.34 -0.71 3.60
N GLY A 33 -6.26 -1.21 4.20
CA GLY A 33 -4.87 -0.79 3.97
C GLY A 33 -3.96 -2.02 3.93
N GLY A 34 -2.66 -1.83 3.69
CA GLY A 34 -1.69 -2.91 3.79
C GLY A 34 -1.85 -4.00 2.73
N TRP A 35 -2.09 -3.62 1.47
CA TRP A 35 -2.36 -4.58 0.39
C TRP A 35 -1.20 -5.53 0.08
N MET A 36 0.06 -5.20 0.47
CA MET A 36 1.17 -6.16 0.38
C MET A 36 1.27 -7.11 1.59
N LEU A 37 0.59 -6.81 2.72
CA LEU A 37 0.76 -7.57 3.96
C LEU A 37 0.18 -8.98 3.97
N CYS A 38 -0.47 -9.41 2.89
CA CYS A 38 -1.08 -10.73 2.76
C CYS A 38 -0.11 -11.92 2.99
N HIS A 39 1.21 -11.69 3.08
CA HIS A 39 2.18 -12.74 3.48
C HIS A 39 3.40 -12.28 4.32
N THR A 40 3.66 -10.97 4.49
CA THR A 40 4.93 -10.51 5.09
C THR A 40 4.94 -10.47 6.62
N THR A 41 3.77 -10.40 7.27
CA THR A 41 3.70 -10.22 8.74
C THR A 41 4.10 -11.47 9.54
N MET A 42 4.08 -12.66 8.94
CA MET A 42 4.59 -13.88 9.61
C MET A 42 6.13 -13.92 9.70
N ILE A 43 6.84 -13.10 8.92
CA ILE A 43 8.32 -13.10 8.86
C ILE A 43 8.93 -12.02 9.75
N PHE A 44 8.22 -10.92 10.01
CA PHE A 44 8.72 -9.76 10.76
C PHE A 44 7.99 -9.49 12.08
N SER A 45 7.35 -10.50 12.69
CA SER A 45 6.84 -10.35 14.06
C SER A 45 8.04 -10.35 15.01
N PRO A 46 8.38 -9.23 15.69
CA PRO A 46 9.31 -9.32 16.80
C PRO A 46 8.57 -10.09 17.91
N GLY A 47 9.19 -11.16 18.39
CA GLY A 47 8.83 -11.77 19.66
C GLY A 47 9.12 -10.82 20.82
#